data_AF-A0A930A7W7-F1
#
_entry.id   AF-A0A930A7W7-F1
#
_cell.length_a   1.000
_cell.length_b   1.000
_cell.length_c   1.000
_cell.angle_alpha   90.00
_cell.angle_beta   90.00
_cell.angle_gamma   90.00
#
_symmetry.space_group_name_H-M   'P 1'
#
loop_
_entity.id
_entity.type
_entity.pdbx_description
1 polymer ?
#
loop_
_entity_poly.entity_id
_entity_poly.type
_entity_poly.pdbx_seq_one_letter_code
_entity_poly.pdbx_strand_id
1 'polypeptide(L)' 'MLFSFAMIILVGVVFAMIMRKLGLPNLLGYLLAGIILGPFVFNVIDTPTFKISSDIRQIALMIILMRA' A
#
# COMPACT_ATOMS: atom_id res chain seq x y z
N MET A 1 -11.07 5.91 9.19
CA MET A 1 -10.02 4.86 9.24
C MET A 1 -10.32 3.74 8.25
N LEU A 2 -11.39 2.95 8.41
CA LEU A 2 -11.71 1.83 7.50
C LEU A 2 -11.86 2.25 6.03
N PHE A 3 -12.55 3.37 5.77
CA PHE A 3 -12.74 3.91 4.42
C PHE A 3 -11.41 4.32 3.75
N SER A 4 -10.49 4.91 4.52
CA SER A 4 -9.14 5.25 4.04
C SER A 4 -8.34 4.00 3.66
N PHE A 5 -8.37 2.95 4.49
CA PHE A 5 -7.71 1.68 4.17
C PHE A 5 -8.35 0.98 2.96
N ALA A 6 -9.68 1.00 2.85
CA ALA A 6 -10.39 0.44 1.71
C ALA A 6 -10.01 1.13 0.39
N MET A 7 -9.93 2.47 0.39
CA MET A 7 -9.43 3.27 -0.74
C MET A 7 -7.99 2.89 -1.13
N ILE A 8 -7.09 2.77 -0.14
CA ILE A 8 -5.68 2.43 -0.39
C ILE A 8 -5.56 1.05 -1.05
N ILE A 9 -6.29 0.06 -0.54
CA ILE A 9 -6.27 -1.31 -1.07
C ILE A 9 -6.87 -1.33 -2.48
N LEU A 10 -8.01 -0.67 -2.70
CA LEU A 10 -8.71 -0.69 -3.98
C LEU A 10 -7.89 -0.04 -5.08
N VAL A 11 -7.34 1.15 -4.84
CA VAL A 11 -6.51 1.84 -5.84
C VAL A 11 -5.17 1.11 -6.05
N GLY A 12 -4.58 0.56 -4.99
CA GLY A 12 -3.38 -0.28 -5.09
C GLY A 12 -3.56 -1.51 -5.99
N VAL A 13 -4.67 -2.22 -5.83
CA VAL A 13 -4.99 -3.39 -6.66
C VAL A 13 -5.29 -3.00 -8.11
N VAL A 14 -6.02 -1.90 -8.34
CA VAL A 14 -6.32 -1.42 -9.69
C VAL A 14 -5.04 -1.04 -10.44
N PHE A 15 -4.13 -0.28 -9.81
CA PHE A 15 -2.85 0.11 -10.43
C PHE A 15 -1.92 -1.09 -10.65
N ALA A 16 -1.86 -2.02 -9.71
CA ALA A 16 -1.12 -3.27 -9.88
C ALA A 16 -1.64 -4.09 -11.07
N MET A 17 -2.97 -4.15 -11.25
CA MET A 17 -3.60 -4.86 -12.37
C MET A 17 -3.31 -4.17 -13.72
N ILE A 18 -3.30 -2.84 -13.76
CA ILE A 18 -2.91 -2.07 -14.95
C ILE A 18 -1.45 -2.34 -15.31
N MET A 19 -0.52 -2.26 -14.35
CA MET A 19 0.91 -2.54 -14.60
C MET A 19 1.16 -3.98 -15.03
N ARG A 20 0.42 -4.94 -14.47
CA ARG A 20 0.46 -6.35 -14.91
C ARG A 20 0.02 -6.50 -16.36
N LYS A 21 -0.97 -5.72 -16.80
CA LYS A 21 -1.48 -5.72 -18.18
C LYS A 21 -0.49 -5.08 -19.17
N LEU A 22 0.38 -4.17 -18.70
CA LEU A 22 1.50 -3.60 -19.44
C LEU A 22 2.76 -4.50 -19.46
N GLY A 23 2.73 -5.67 -18.82
CA GLY A 23 3.87 -6.59 -18.78
C GLY A 23 4.99 -6.18 -17.80
N LEU A 24 4.72 -5.21 -16.91
CA LEU A 24 5.66 -4.70 -15.93
C LEU A 24 5.53 -5.46 -14.59
N PRO A 25 6.61 -5.54 -13.78
CA PRO A 25 6.55 -6.14 -12.44
C PRO A 25 5.44 -5.50 -11.60
N ASN A 26 4.59 -6.32 -10.98
CA ASN A 26 3.52 -5.83 -10.09
C ASN A 26 4.06 -4.92 -8.97
N LEU A 27 5.32 -5.12 -8.56
CA LEU A 27 6.02 -4.29 -7.59
C LEU A 27 6.02 -2.79 -7.99
N LEU A 28 6.19 -2.49 -9.28
CA LEU A 28 6.12 -1.12 -9.78
C LEU A 28 4.70 -0.54 -9.67
N GLY A 29 3.67 -1.37 -9.88
CA GLY A 29 2.27 -0.97 -9.69
C GLY A 29 1.95 -0.65 -8.23
N TYR A 30 2.45 -1.44 -7.28
CA TYR A 30 2.30 -1.16 -5.85
C TYR A 30 3.08 0.09 -5.40
N LEU A 31 4.29 0.31 -5.94
CA LEU A 31 5.08 1.51 -5.69
C LEU A 31 4.42 2.77 -6.25
N LEU A 32 4.00 2.75 -7.51
CA LEU A 32 3.33 3.89 -8.15
C LEU A 32 2.00 4.20 -7.48
N ALA A 33 1.21 3.18 -7.15
CA ALA A 33 0.00 3.37 -6.36
C ALA A 33 0.31 4.03 -5.02
N GLY A 34 1.36 3.58 -4.31
CA GLY A 34 1.79 4.17 -3.04
C GLY A 34 2.32 5.60 -3.15
N ILE A 35 2.92 5.99 -4.29
CA ILE A 35 3.38 7.36 -4.54
C ILE A 35 2.20 8.28 -4.89
N ILE A 36 1.24 7.80 -5.69
CA ILE A 36 0.04 8.54 -6.10
C ILE A 36 -0.96 8.68 -4.95
N LEU A 37 -1.18 7.60 -4.19
CA LEU A 37 -1.99 7.57 -2.96
C LEU A 37 -1.24 8.12 -1.76
N GLY A 38 0.07 8.32 -1.91
CA GLY A 38 0.91 9.00 -0.95
C GLY A 38 0.40 10.43 -0.72
N PRO A 39 0.97 11.12 0.27
CA PRO A 39 0.49 12.41 0.77
C PRO A 39 0.46 13.55 -0.25
N PHE A 40 0.83 13.30 -1.52
CA PHE A 40 1.01 14.30 -2.56
C PHE A 40 -0.25 14.62 -3.38
N VAL A 41 -1.34 13.85 -3.27
CA VAL A 41 -2.59 14.17 -4.03
C VAL A 41 -3.84 14.28 -3.16
N PHE A 42 -4.00 13.47 -2.11
CA PHE A 42 -5.30 13.37 -1.44
C PHE A 42 -5.35 13.70 0.06
N ASN A 43 -4.23 14.01 0.73
CA ASN A 43 -4.22 14.43 2.14
C ASN A 43 -5.09 13.54 3.08
N VAL A 44 -5.23 12.24 2.76
CA VAL A 44 -6.00 11.26 3.57
C VAL A 44 -5.07 10.49 4.52
N ILE A 45 -3.75 10.58 4.33
CA ILE A 45 -2.76 10.03 5.25
C ILE A 45 -2.45 11.08 6.31
N ASP A 46 -3.46 11.37 7.14
CA ASP A 46 -3.23 12.11 8.37
C ASP A 46 -2.43 11.24 9.35
N THR A 47 -1.69 11.96 10.20
CA THR A 47 -0.85 11.54 11.33
C THR A 47 -1.18 10.23 12.08
N PRO A 48 -2.44 9.75 12.28
CA PRO A 48 -2.71 8.44 12.86
C PRO A 48 -2.15 7.22 12.10
N THR A 49 -1.94 7.32 10.78
CA THR A 49 -1.43 6.17 9.98
C THR A 49 0.04 5.87 10.30
N PHE A 50 0.80 6.87 10.72
CA PHE A 50 2.22 6.72 11.05
C PHE A 50 2.44 5.91 12.33
N LYS A 51 1.57 6.04 13.34
CA LYS A 51 1.62 5.23 14.57
C LYS A 51 1.32 3.75 14.30
N ILE A 52 0.34 3.47 13.43
CA ILE A 52 -0.04 2.09 13.06
C ILE A 52 1.01 1.43 12.15
N SER A 53 1.79 2.23 11.40
CA SER A 53 2.84 1.71 10.50
C SER A 53 3.90 0.87 11.22
N SER A 54 4.19 1.17 12.49
CA SER A 54 5.18 0.42 13.28
C SER A 54 4.68 -1.00 13.58
N ASP A 55 3.43 -1.12 14.03
CA ASP A 55 2.82 -2.41 14.37
C ASP A 55 2.63 -3.27 13.12
N ILE A 56 2.22 -2.65 11.99
CA ILE A 56 2.08 -3.36 10.71
C ILE A 56 3.42 -3.93 10.23
N ARG A 57 4.52 -3.19 10.34
CA ARG A 57 5.86 -3.72 9.98
C ARG A 57 6.26 -4.90 10.86
N GLN A 58 5.98 -4.84 12.15
CA GLN A 58 6.33 -5.92 13.07
C GLN A 58 5.56 -7.21 12.74
N ILE A 59 4.26 -7.10 12.46
CA ILE A 59 3.42 -8.22 12.01
C ILE A 59 3.93 -8.74 10.66
N ALA A 60 4.25 -7.86 9.72
CA ALA A 60 4.79 -8.25 8.41
C ALA A 60 6.11 -9.03 8.54
N LEU A 61 7.05 -8.55 9.36
CA LEU A 61 8.31 -9.25 9.64
C LEU A 61 8.07 -10.59 10.30
N MET A 62 7.15 -10.67 11.27
CA MET A 62 6.77 -11.94 11.89
C MET A 62 6.27 -12.95 10.85
N ILE A 63 5.37 -12.53 9.95
CA ILE A 63 4.86 -13.37 8.85
C ILE A 63 5.99 -13.78 7.89
N ILE A 64 6.87 -12.85 7.51
CA ILE A 64 8.00 -13.12 6.61
C ILE A 64 8.94 -14.16 7.22
N LEU A 65 9.27 -14.01 8.51
CA LEU A 65 10.13 -14.93 9.24
C LEU A 65 9.49 -16.30 9.46
N MET A 66 8.19 -16.37 9.74
CA MET A 66 7.46 -17.64 9.89
C MET A 66 7.31 -18.42 8.58
N ARG A 67 7.36 -17.72 7.44
CA ARG A 67 7.19 -18.33 6.11
C ARG A 67 8.51 -18.71 5.44
N ALA A 68 9.63 -18.22 5.97
CA ALA A 68 10.98 -18.65 5.59
C ALA A 68 11.27 -20.06 6.13
#